data_AF-A0A662EF12-F1
#
_entry.id   AF-A0A662EF12-F1
#
_cell.length_a   1.000
_cell.length_b   1.000
_cell.length_c   1.000
_cell.angle_alpha   90.00
_cell.angle_beta   90.00
_cell.angle_gamma   90.00
#
_symmetry.space_group_name_H-M   'P 1'
#
loop_
_entity.id
_entity.type
_entity.pdbx_description
1 polymer ?
#
loop_
_entity_poly.entity_id
_entity_poly.type
_entity_poly.pdbx_seq_one_letter_code
_entity_poly.pdbx_strand_id
1 'polypeptide(L)'
;MKSCLFALIALLTIGCGVGPSDPGDPPQPLLRKTVVWVSGAVDEDVAPKLKRAGVDLLVVRRGSIDLTTGSPVIKVDPAPSIAGEIPVSAALRIESGSVELTSEAASTLWRGLAPVVGSTTAEIIIDVPTLSPGIAAFVRTLDQVSGLRVVPILTVNQIRNDRGLKLAKAAGTIIVPLFGPGAVGLRGVGDAANDPLAERLTSLVGTGVRVRAGIVLAPRTEPKLEQWPEGLDRLCDGDQVQISTASKLDRAFVFQKPMVWSGRQWSAGDRFEAQWMDAVRLDSAFGEIDSILLPEVAGWDLVTLPPEDGALGIDRHALFAYLEGQGPAPMLDVKLRRQGRSLRLSVVNQSPFVSVVSGHGNWLEVSLESGYLVADSPGTFDRIELGKRVGDQWKSGIGSGVNAVRFTEIVVGAQETLTTGVIRLPSSRSRVRVRWSVTLSDGEVVSGELEG
;
A
#
# COMPACT_ATOMS: atom_id res chain seq x y z
N MET A 1 -53.76 11.16 -39.84
CA MET A 1 -52.69 10.82 -40.81
C MET A 1 -51.63 10.03 -40.07
N LYS A 2 -51.51 8.73 -40.43
CA LYS A 2 -50.46 7.72 -40.11
C LYS A 2 -50.09 7.59 -38.61
N SER A 3 -50.60 6.68 -37.78
CA SER A 3 -50.86 5.22 -37.87
C SER A 3 -49.65 4.36 -38.23
N CYS A 4 -49.19 3.57 -37.25
CA CYS A 4 -48.56 2.22 -37.28
C CYS A 4 -48.10 1.95 -35.82
N LEU A 5 -48.70 1.16 -34.93
CA LEU A 5 -49.43 -0.12 -34.98
C LEU A 5 -48.71 -1.20 -35.80
N PHE A 6 -47.89 -2.02 -35.15
CA PHE A 6 -47.68 -3.40 -35.55
C PHE A 6 -47.64 -4.31 -34.32
N ALA A 7 -48.65 -5.17 -34.27
CA ALA A 7 -48.76 -6.29 -33.36
C ALA A 7 -48.17 -7.55 -34.01
N LEU A 8 -47.52 -8.35 -33.18
CA LEU A 8 -47.56 -9.81 -33.10
C LEU A 8 -47.34 -10.65 -34.37
N ILE A 9 -46.21 -11.38 -34.42
CA ILE A 9 -46.20 -12.80 -34.84
C ILE A 9 -45.26 -13.55 -33.89
N ALA A 10 -45.84 -14.32 -32.98
CA ALA A 10 -45.17 -15.42 -32.30
C ALA A 10 -45.20 -16.63 -33.25
N LEU A 11 -44.02 -17.15 -33.60
CA LEU A 11 -43.88 -18.40 -34.36
C LEU A 11 -43.14 -19.40 -33.47
N LEU A 12 -43.93 -20.25 -32.83
CA LEU A 12 -43.51 -21.49 -32.18
C LEU A 12 -43.04 -22.46 -33.27
N THR A 13 -41.74 -22.67 -33.38
CA THR A 13 -41.18 -23.86 -34.01
C THR A 13 -40.62 -24.76 -32.92
N ILE A 14 -41.38 -25.83 -32.62
CA ILE A 14 -40.94 -26.99 -31.86
C ILE A 14 -39.89 -27.70 -32.72
N GLY A 15 -38.62 -27.53 -32.35
CA GLY A 15 -37.51 -28.30 -32.89
C GLY A 15 -36.87 -29.10 -31.76
N CYS A 16 -37.07 -30.41 -31.77
CA CYS A 16 -36.29 -31.34 -30.95
C CYS A 16 -34.84 -31.36 -31.46
N GLY A 17 -34.01 -30.48 -30.91
CA GLY A 17 -32.56 -30.47 -31.08
C GLY A 17 -31.92 -30.46 -29.71
N VAL A 18 -31.06 -31.45 -29.44
CA VAL A 18 -30.20 -31.50 -28.25
C VAL A 18 -29.34 -30.24 -28.24
N GLY A 19 -29.73 -29.26 -27.43
CA GLY A 19 -29.01 -28.01 -27.24
C GLY A 19 -27.72 -28.24 -26.44
N PRO A 20 -26.69 -27.42 -26.66
CA PRO A 20 -25.44 -27.49 -25.92
C PRO A 20 -25.71 -27.28 -24.43
N SER A 21 -25.00 -28.05 -23.61
CA SER A 21 -24.94 -27.93 -22.16
C SER A 21 -24.93 -26.46 -21.72
N ASP A 22 -25.87 -26.13 -20.83
CA ASP A 22 -25.96 -24.85 -20.12
C ASP A 22 -24.55 -24.34 -19.76
N PRO A 23 -24.22 -23.05 -20.02
CA PRO A 23 -23.08 -22.44 -19.37
C PRO A 23 -23.42 -22.45 -17.88
N GLY A 24 -22.80 -23.37 -17.13
CA GLY A 24 -23.01 -23.50 -15.70
C GLY A 24 -22.95 -22.12 -15.03
N ASP A 25 -23.85 -21.91 -14.07
CA ASP A 25 -24.00 -20.63 -13.36
C ASP A 25 -22.64 -19.96 -13.12
N PRO A 26 -22.51 -18.65 -13.38
CA PRO A 26 -21.28 -17.94 -13.08
C PRO A 26 -20.92 -18.23 -11.61
N PRO A 27 -19.67 -18.62 -11.32
CA PRO A 27 -19.29 -18.99 -9.97
C PRO A 27 -19.67 -17.84 -9.04
N GLN A 28 -20.47 -18.14 -8.00
CA GLN A 28 -20.89 -17.11 -7.06
C GLN A 28 -19.65 -16.36 -6.54
N PRO A 29 -19.69 -15.02 -6.51
CA PRO A 29 -18.57 -14.24 -5.99
C PRO A 29 -18.34 -14.66 -4.54
N LEU A 30 -17.16 -15.25 -4.29
CA LEU A 30 -16.73 -15.49 -2.92
C LEU A 30 -16.37 -14.16 -2.28
N LEU A 31 -16.60 -14.07 -0.97
CA LEU A 31 -16.07 -12.97 -0.17
C LEU A 31 -14.55 -12.90 -0.36
N ARG A 32 -14.07 -11.70 -0.71
CA ARG A 32 -12.65 -11.42 -0.88
C ARG A 32 -11.98 -11.52 0.48
N LYS A 33 -10.84 -12.22 0.53
CA LYS A 33 -10.06 -12.38 1.76
C LYS A 33 -9.04 -11.24 1.93
N THR A 34 -9.00 -10.64 3.11
CA THR A 34 -7.87 -9.81 3.54
C THR A 34 -6.87 -10.68 4.28
N VAL A 35 -5.68 -10.84 3.70
CA VAL A 35 -4.60 -11.63 4.27
C VAL A 35 -3.47 -10.71 4.70
N VAL A 36 -2.94 -10.90 5.92
CA VAL A 36 -1.80 -10.13 6.43
C VAL A 36 -0.63 -11.04 6.72
N TRP A 37 0.53 -10.72 6.15
CA TRP A 37 1.76 -11.44 6.45
C TRP A 37 2.39 -10.84 7.70
N VAL A 38 2.88 -11.68 8.61
CA VAL A 38 3.52 -11.26 9.85
C VAL A 38 4.94 -11.80 9.92
N SER A 39 5.86 -10.97 10.41
CA SER A 39 7.28 -11.27 10.56
C SER A 39 7.67 -11.74 11.96
N GLY A 40 6.74 -11.66 12.93
CA GLY A 40 6.99 -11.98 14.33
C GLY A 40 5.71 -12.39 15.07
N ALA A 41 5.77 -12.32 16.40
CA ALA A 41 4.63 -12.65 17.24
C ALA A 41 3.47 -11.66 17.04
N VAL A 42 2.26 -12.17 17.19
CA VAL A 42 1.01 -11.40 17.26
C VAL A 42 0.42 -11.70 18.62
N ASP A 43 0.39 -10.70 19.49
CA ASP A 43 -0.10 -10.83 20.87
C ASP A 43 -1.60 -10.53 20.99
N GLU A 44 -2.11 -10.61 22.23
CA GLU A 44 -3.50 -10.37 22.59
C GLU A 44 -3.95 -8.91 22.37
N ASP A 45 -3.02 -7.97 22.16
CA ASP A 45 -3.34 -6.57 21.86
C ASP A 45 -3.49 -6.33 20.36
N VAL A 46 -2.70 -7.04 19.54
CA VAL A 46 -2.69 -6.91 18.08
C VAL A 46 -3.74 -7.81 17.42
N ALA A 47 -3.93 -9.05 17.88
CA ALA A 47 -4.86 -9.99 17.24
C ALA A 47 -6.31 -9.48 17.17
N PRO A 48 -6.90 -8.89 18.23
CA PRO A 48 -8.26 -8.35 18.15
C PRO A 48 -8.38 -7.15 17.21
N LYS A 49 -7.33 -6.33 17.08
CA LYS A 49 -7.30 -5.19 16.15
C LYS A 49 -7.29 -5.68 14.69
N LEU A 50 -6.49 -6.70 14.38
CA LEU A 50 -6.49 -7.36 13.07
C LEU A 50 -7.87 -7.95 12.74
N LYS A 51 -8.51 -8.63 13.70
CA LYS A 51 -9.86 -9.19 13.50
C LYS A 51 -10.90 -8.10 13.27
N ARG A 52 -10.84 -6.99 14.03
CA ARG A 52 -11.74 -5.84 13.86
C ARG A 52 -11.56 -5.16 12.50
N ALA A 53 -10.31 -5.05 12.05
CA ALA A 53 -9.94 -4.53 10.73
C ALA A 53 -10.30 -5.48 9.57
N GLY A 54 -11.01 -6.59 9.82
CA GLY A 54 -11.48 -7.49 8.77
C GLY A 54 -10.40 -8.41 8.21
N VAL A 55 -9.32 -8.68 8.95
CA VAL A 55 -8.29 -9.64 8.52
C VAL A 55 -8.81 -11.07 8.68
N ASP A 56 -8.88 -11.79 7.56
CA ASP A 56 -9.42 -13.15 7.49
C ASP A 56 -8.36 -14.25 7.72
N LEU A 57 -7.09 -13.92 7.47
CA LEU A 57 -6.01 -14.90 7.49
C LEU A 57 -4.67 -14.23 7.81
N LEU A 58 -3.87 -14.88 8.65
CA LEU A 58 -2.47 -14.51 8.89
C LEU A 58 -1.53 -15.43 8.13
N VAL A 59 -0.43 -14.89 7.63
CA VAL A 59 0.62 -15.67 6.97
C VAL A 59 1.93 -15.50 7.71
N VAL A 60 2.52 -16.63 8.12
CA VAL A 60 3.85 -16.68 8.73
C VAL A 60 4.85 -17.28 7.77
N ARG A 61 5.98 -16.62 7.56
CA ARG A 61 7.11 -17.25 6.84
C ARG A 61 7.73 -18.30 7.74
N ARG A 62 7.84 -19.52 7.22
CA ARG A 62 8.34 -20.69 7.95
C ARG A 62 9.62 -21.25 7.37
N GLY A 63 10.28 -20.60 6.42
CA GLY A 63 11.58 -21.03 5.90
C GLY A 63 11.54 -21.58 4.48
N SER A 64 12.37 -22.58 4.19
CA SER A 64 12.65 -23.04 2.83
C SER A 64 12.72 -24.56 2.70
N ILE A 65 12.39 -25.06 1.52
CA ILE A 65 12.49 -26.45 1.10
C ILE A 65 13.42 -26.50 -0.11
N ASP A 66 14.46 -27.34 -0.03
CA ASP A 66 15.35 -27.63 -1.14
C ASP A 66 14.98 -29.00 -1.74
N LEU A 67 14.64 -28.99 -3.03
CA LEU A 67 14.28 -30.14 -3.86
C LEU A 67 15.30 -30.38 -4.98
N THR A 68 16.45 -29.69 -4.99
CA THR A 68 17.44 -29.75 -6.08
C THR A 68 18.10 -31.12 -6.25
N THR A 69 17.96 -32.02 -5.29
CA THR A 69 18.47 -33.40 -5.35
C THR A 69 17.37 -34.44 -5.56
N GLY A 70 16.11 -34.01 -5.73
CA GLY A 70 14.93 -34.87 -5.83
C GLY A 70 14.37 -35.36 -4.48
N SER A 71 15.18 -35.31 -3.41
CA SER A 71 14.72 -35.56 -2.03
C SER A 71 14.54 -34.25 -1.27
N PRO A 72 13.44 -34.05 -0.52
CA PRO A 72 13.18 -32.80 0.18
C PRO A 72 14.07 -32.61 1.40
N VAL A 73 14.83 -31.51 1.40
CA VAL A 73 15.53 -30.99 2.59
C VAL A 73 14.74 -29.79 3.13
N ILE A 74 14.15 -29.96 4.30
CA ILE A 74 13.27 -28.96 4.91
C ILE A 74 14.04 -28.17 5.97
N LYS A 75 14.08 -26.85 5.81
CA LYS A 75 14.63 -25.91 6.81
C LYS A 75 13.49 -25.00 7.27
N VAL A 76 12.96 -25.29 8.46
CA VAL A 76 11.81 -24.56 9.00
C VAL A 76 12.22 -23.70 10.18
N ASP A 77 11.76 -22.45 10.15
CA ASP A 77 11.89 -21.54 11.28
C ASP A 77 10.84 -21.87 12.37
N PRO A 78 11.15 -21.62 13.65
CA PRO A 78 10.19 -21.75 14.74
C PRO A 78 8.90 -20.97 14.44
N ALA A 79 7.75 -21.56 14.76
CA ALA A 79 6.49 -20.86 14.64
C ALA A 79 6.47 -19.65 15.60
N PRO A 80 6.13 -18.43 15.14
CA PRO A 80 5.91 -17.33 16.06
C PRO A 80 4.66 -17.61 16.91
N SER A 81 4.61 -17.00 18.10
CA SER A 81 3.40 -17.02 18.93
C SER A 81 2.33 -16.13 18.28
N ILE A 82 1.16 -16.71 18.00
CA ILE A 82 0.02 -16.01 17.42
C ILE A 82 -1.17 -16.20 18.36
N ALA A 83 -1.65 -15.10 18.93
CA ALA A 83 -2.83 -15.03 19.75
C ALA A 83 -4.12 -14.94 18.92
N GLY A 84 -5.25 -15.22 19.56
CA GLY A 84 -6.58 -15.10 18.97
C GLY A 84 -6.96 -16.23 18.01
N GLU A 85 -8.03 -15.98 17.24
CA GLU A 85 -8.74 -16.99 16.45
C GLU A 85 -8.53 -16.86 14.94
N ILE A 86 -7.75 -15.87 14.49
CA ILE A 86 -7.52 -15.67 13.05
C ILE A 86 -6.73 -16.89 12.53
N PRO A 87 -7.23 -17.61 11.51
CA PRO A 87 -6.51 -18.76 10.99
C PRO A 87 -5.12 -18.38 10.47
N VAL A 88 -4.15 -19.30 10.59
CA VAL A 88 -2.75 -19.05 10.25
C VAL A 88 -2.31 -19.97 9.12
N SER A 89 -1.67 -19.40 8.10
CA SER A 89 -1.08 -20.12 6.98
C SER A 89 0.45 -20.08 7.05
N ALA A 90 1.08 -21.14 6.55
CA ALA A 90 2.53 -21.25 6.49
C ALA A 90 3.03 -20.90 5.09
N ALA A 91 3.90 -19.90 4.97
CA ALA A 91 4.61 -19.57 3.74
C ALA A 91 6.00 -20.18 3.71
N LEU A 92 6.30 -20.93 2.65
CA LEU A 92 7.57 -21.65 2.45
C LEU A 92 8.16 -21.32 1.09
N ARG A 93 9.47 -21.21 1.01
CA ARG A 93 10.17 -21.05 -0.28
C ARG A 93 10.63 -22.40 -0.81
N ILE A 94 10.34 -22.73 -2.06
CA ILE A 94 10.76 -23.98 -2.71
C ILE A 94 11.89 -23.69 -3.71
N GLU A 95 13.05 -24.27 -3.48
CA GLU A 95 14.17 -24.27 -4.40
C GLU A 95 14.28 -25.64 -5.06
N SER A 96 13.94 -25.75 -6.35
CA SER A 96 13.91 -27.03 -7.08
C SER A 96 14.89 -27.10 -8.25
N GLY A 97 15.48 -25.96 -8.66
CA GLY A 97 16.39 -25.91 -9.80
C GLY A 97 15.73 -26.45 -11.09
N SER A 98 16.43 -27.33 -11.80
CA SER A 98 15.96 -27.95 -13.04
C SER A 98 15.39 -29.37 -12.87
N VAL A 99 15.32 -29.89 -11.64
CA VAL A 99 14.87 -31.27 -11.37
C VAL A 99 13.38 -31.42 -11.68
N GLU A 100 13.01 -32.55 -12.30
CA GLU A 100 11.60 -32.89 -12.50
C GLU A 100 10.95 -33.27 -11.16
N LEU A 101 9.89 -32.54 -10.80
CA LEU A 101 9.17 -32.74 -9.56
C LEU A 101 8.06 -33.79 -9.73
N THR A 102 8.09 -34.81 -8.89
CA THR A 102 7.17 -35.96 -8.96
C THR A 102 6.10 -35.89 -7.87
N SER A 103 4.99 -36.61 -8.07
CA SER A 103 3.96 -36.81 -7.04
C SER A 103 4.51 -37.50 -5.78
N GLU A 104 5.50 -38.40 -5.91
CA GLU A 104 6.14 -39.05 -4.77
C GLU A 104 6.95 -38.07 -3.92
N ALA A 105 7.63 -37.11 -4.56
CA ALA A 105 8.34 -36.04 -3.87
C ALA A 105 7.36 -35.16 -3.08
N ALA A 106 6.16 -34.89 -3.61
CA ALA A 106 5.13 -34.15 -2.89
C ALA A 106 4.64 -34.89 -1.63
N SER A 107 4.33 -36.19 -1.76
CA SER A 107 3.94 -37.03 -0.62
C SER A 107 5.04 -37.13 0.44
N THR A 108 6.30 -37.20 0.02
CA THR A 108 7.46 -37.24 0.93
C THR A 108 7.66 -35.91 1.63
N LEU A 109 7.54 -34.80 0.90
CA LEU A 109 7.60 -33.46 1.48
C LEU A 109 6.52 -33.30 2.56
N TRP A 110 5.27 -33.68 2.27
CA TRP A 110 4.19 -33.52 3.23
C TRP A 110 4.43 -34.31 4.53
N ARG A 111 4.90 -35.55 4.42
CA ARG A 111 5.25 -36.36 5.61
C ARG A 111 6.27 -35.68 6.51
N GLY A 112 7.25 -34.99 5.93
CA GLY A 112 8.24 -34.22 6.69
C GLY A 112 7.72 -32.87 7.20
N LEU A 113 6.80 -32.25 6.47
CA LEU A 113 6.29 -30.91 6.77
C LEU A 113 5.15 -30.91 7.80
N ALA A 114 4.26 -31.91 7.76
CA ALA A 114 3.07 -31.99 8.59
C ALA A 114 3.32 -31.82 10.11
N PRO A 115 4.39 -32.42 10.70
CA PRO A 115 4.69 -32.22 12.12
C PRO A 115 5.10 -30.79 12.48
N VAL A 116 5.54 -29.99 11.50
CA VAL A 116 6.20 -28.69 11.74
C VAL A 116 5.28 -27.51 11.45
N VAL A 117 4.41 -27.61 10.43
CA VAL A 117 3.42 -26.55 10.15
C VAL A 117 2.32 -26.49 11.20
N GLY A 118 2.02 -27.62 11.86
CA GLY A 118 1.04 -27.70 12.93
C GLY A 118 -0.39 -27.89 12.44
N SER A 119 -1.24 -28.49 13.26
CA SER A 119 -2.61 -28.92 12.90
C SER A 119 -3.60 -27.78 12.68
N THR A 120 -3.25 -26.55 13.07
CA THR A 120 -4.08 -25.35 12.92
C THR A 120 -3.78 -24.57 11.65
N THR A 121 -2.90 -25.09 10.78
CA THR A 121 -2.55 -24.44 9.52
C THR A 121 -3.76 -24.41 8.59
N ALA A 122 -4.13 -23.23 8.11
CA ALA A 122 -5.27 -23.04 7.21
C ALA A 122 -4.92 -23.33 5.74
N GLU A 123 -3.78 -22.81 5.26
CA GLU A 123 -3.31 -22.98 3.89
C GLU A 123 -1.77 -23.06 3.88
N ILE A 124 -1.21 -23.68 2.83
CA ILE A 124 0.23 -23.71 2.57
C ILE A 124 0.52 -22.76 1.41
N ILE A 125 1.27 -21.69 1.67
CA ILE A 125 1.72 -20.77 0.64
C ILE A 125 3.12 -21.18 0.20
N ILE A 126 3.34 -21.27 -1.12
CA ILE A 126 4.65 -21.65 -1.66
C ILE A 126 5.21 -20.54 -2.57
N ASP A 127 6.37 -19.99 -2.23
CA ASP A 127 7.16 -19.18 -3.17
C ASP A 127 7.97 -20.13 -4.06
N VAL A 128 7.75 -20.06 -5.37
CA VAL A 128 8.40 -20.91 -6.37
C VAL A 128 9.21 -20.03 -7.33
N PRO A 129 10.47 -19.71 -7.01
CA PRO A 129 11.30 -18.87 -7.86
C PRO A 129 11.55 -19.47 -9.25
N THR A 130 11.71 -20.80 -9.32
CA THR A 130 12.00 -21.52 -10.57
C THR A 130 10.90 -22.54 -10.88
N LEU A 131 10.31 -22.44 -12.07
CA LEU A 131 9.25 -23.35 -12.53
C LEU A 131 9.85 -24.63 -13.14
N SER A 132 10.18 -25.59 -12.29
CA SER A 132 10.72 -26.88 -12.71
C SER A 132 9.66 -27.75 -13.41
N PRO A 133 10.06 -28.70 -14.28
CA PRO A 133 9.14 -29.68 -14.85
C PRO A 133 8.34 -30.42 -13.77
N GLY A 134 7.09 -30.77 -14.03
CA GLY A 134 6.25 -31.52 -13.09
C GLY A 134 5.65 -30.71 -11.92
N ILE A 135 6.03 -29.44 -11.71
CA ILE A 135 5.57 -28.61 -10.58
C ILE A 135 4.05 -28.55 -10.43
N ALA A 136 3.29 -28.52 -11.53
CA ALA A 136 1.82 -28.50 -11.47
C ALA A 136 1.23 -29.79 -10.88
N ALA A 137 1.79 -30.96 -11.24
CA ALA A 137 1.38 -32.25 -10.67
C ALA A 137 1.84 -32.39 -9.23
N PHE A 138 3.05 -31.91 -8.92
CA PHE A 138 3.58 -31.84 -7.56
C PHE A 138 2.65 -31.04 -6.64
N VAL A 139 2.26 -29.82 -7.02
CA VAL A 139 1.40 -28.95 -6.22
C VAL A 139 0.01 -29.54 -6.03
N ARG A 140 -0.59 -30.10 -7.09
CA ARG A 140 -1.87 -30.81 -6.98
C ARG A 140 -1.79 -32.00 -6.03
N THR A 141 -0.70 -32.76 -6.09
CA THR A 141 -0.50 -33.90 -5.20
C THR A 141 -0.32 -33.42 -3.76
N LEU A 142 0.46 -32.36 -3.53
CA LEU A 142 0.68 -31.77 -2.21
C LEU A 142 -0.63 -31.29 -1.57
N ASP A 143 -1.49 -30.63 -2.36
CA ASP A 143 -2.83 -30.22 -1.97
C ASP A 143 -3.69 -31.43 -1.53
N GLN A 144 -3.72 -32.48 -2.35
CA GLN A 144 -4.47 -33.71 -2.06
C GLN A 144 -3.99 -34.44 -0.81
N VAL A 145 -2.68 -34.64 -0.65
CA VAL A 145 -2.12 -35.42 0.47
C VAL A 145 -2.12 -34.63 1.78
N SER A 146 -2.04 -33.30 1.70
CA SER A 146 -2.12 -32.44 2.89
C SER A 146 -3.53 -32.22 3.37
N GLY A 147 -4.52 -32.27 2.46
CA GLY A 147 -5.89 -31.82 2.75
C GLY A 147 -5.96 -30.30 2.99
N LEU A 148 -4.87 -29.57 2.74
CA LEU A 148 -4.77 -28.13 2.87
C LEU A 148 -4.65 -27.53 1.48
N ARG A 149 -5.23 -26.33 1.30
CA ARG A 149 -5.06 -25.59 0.05
C ARG A 149 -3.60 -25.18 -0.13
N VAL A 150 -3.01 -25.52 -1.27
CA VAL A 150 -1.66 -25.06 -1.65
C VAL A 150 -1.77 -23.86 -2.60
N VAL A 151 -1.28 -22.69 -2.15
CA VAL A 151 -1.39 -21.42 -2.87
C VAL A 151 0.00 -20.95 -3.32
N PRO A 152 0.38 -21.14 -4.60
CA PRO A 152 1.67 -20.67 -5.10
C PRO A 152 1.69 -19.16 -5.32
N ILE A 153 2.85 -18.56 -5.05
CA ILE A 153 3.17 -17.18 -5.44
C ILE A 153 3.76 -17.23 -6.86
N LEU A 154 3.07 -16.61 -7.82
CA LEU A 154 3.49 -16.55 -9.21
C LEU A 154 3.56 -15.10 -9.66
N THR A 155 4.66 -14.71 -10.29
CA THR A 155 4.78 -13.35 -10.83
C THR A 155 4.06 -13.22 -12.16
N VAL A 156 3.80 -11.98 -12.59
CA VAL A 156 3.18 -11.70 -13.90
C VAL A 156 3.93 -12.38 -15.05
N ASN A 157 5.27 -12.36 -15.00
CA ASN A 157 6.10 -13.05 -15.99
C ASN A 157 5.94 -14.58 -15.97
N GLN A 158 5.74 -15.16 -14.79
CA GLN A 158 5.52 -16.61 -14.67
C GLN A 158 4.14 -17.03 -15.19
N ILE A 159 3.07 -16.30 -14.87
CA ILE A 159 1.72 -16.66 -15.33
C ILE A 159 1.54 -16.51 -16.84
N ARG A 160 2.34 -15.65 -17.50
CA ARG A 160 2.39 -15.51 -18.97
C ARG A 160 3.09 -16.69 -19.66
N ASN A 161 3.80 -17.55 -18.93
CA ASN A 161 4.43 -18.76 -19.45
C ASN A 161 3.50 -19.98 -19.29
N ASP A 162 3.48 -20.88 -20.28
CA ASP A 162 2.73 -22.15 -20.26
C ASP A 162 2.87 -22.96 -18.96
N ARG A 163 4.08 -23.06 -18.41
CA ARG A 163 4.32 -23.80 -17.15
C ARG A 163 3.69 -23.10 -15.96
N GLY A 164 3.79 -21.78 -15.88
CA GLY A 164 3.19 -21.02 -14.79
C GLY A 164 1.67 -21.02 -14.88
N LEU A 165 1.11 -20.92 -16.09
CA LEU A 165 -0.32 -21.05 -16.31
C LEU A 165 -0.85 -22.46 -15.95
N LYS A 166 -0.11 -23.52 -16.30
CA LYS A 166 -0.45 -24.90 -15.89
C LYS A 166 -0.41 -25.06 -14.37
N LEU A 167 0.58 -24.48 -13.70
CA LEU A 167 0.67 -24.48 -12.25
C LEU A 167 -0.50 -23.71 -11.61
N ALA A 168 -0.81 -22.53 -12.13
CA ALA A 168 -1.94 -21.72 -11.67
C ALA A 168 -3.27 -22.49 -11.77
N LYS A 169 -3.52 -23.13 -12.91
CA LYS A 169 -4.70 -24.00 -13.12
C LYS A 169 -4.72 -25.21 -12.18
N ALA A 170 -3.56 -25.79 -11.89
CA ALA A 170 -3.47 -26.94 -10.99
C ALA A 170 -3.72 -26.57 -9.52
N ALA A 171 -3.32 -25.36 -9.09
CA ALA A 171 -3.56 -24.85 -7.74
C ALA A 171 -4.98 -24.26 -7.58
N GLY A 172 -5.56 -23.70 -8.64
CA GLY A 172 -6.88 -23.07 -8.64
C GLY A 172 -6.95 -21.73 -7.91
N THR A 173 -6.03 -21.44 -7.00
CA THR A 173 -5.83 -20.12 -6.38
C THR A 173 -4.34 -19.81 -6.31
N ILE A 174 -3.95 -18.59 -6.68
CA ILE A 174 -2.55 -18.13 -6.66
C ILE A 174 -2.45 -16.76 -5.99
N ILE A 175 -1.25 -16.41 -5.52
CA ILE A 175 -0.90 -15.04 -5.13
C ILE A 175 -0.08 -14.43 -6.27
N VAL A 176 -0.49 -13.25 -6.76
CA VAL A 176 0.28 -12.50 -7.75
C VAL A 176 0.81 -11.22 -7.10
N PRO A 177 2.13 -11.03 -6.96
CA PRO A 177 2.71 -9.80 -6.43
C PRO A 177 2.52 -8.66 -7.43
N LEU A 178 1.68 -7.68 -7.10
CA LEU A 178 1.19 -6.69 -8.05
C LEU A 178 1.60 -5.27 -7.69
N PHE A 179 1.62 -4.95 -6.39
CA PHE A 179 1.78 -3.59 -5.87
C PHE A 179 2.85 -3.53 -4.78
N GLY A 180 3.39 -2.34 -4.56
CA GLY A 180 4.38 -2.09 -3.51
C GLY A 180 5.78 -1.77 -4.04
N PRO A 181 6.71 -1.48 -3.12
CA PRO A 181 8.11 -1.32 -3.45
C PRO A 181 8.68 -2.64 -4.02
N GLY A 182 9.28 -2.56 -5.21
CA GLY A 182 9.86 -3.72 -5.87
C GLY A 182 11.03 -4.32 -5.09
N ALA A 183 11.37 -5.59 -5.35
CA ALA A 183 12.55 -6.28 -4.79
C ALA A 183 12.61 -6.44 -3.24
N VAL A 184 11.52 -6.12 -2.53
CA VAL A 184 11.38 -6.35 -1.08
C VAL A 184 10.11 -7.17 -0.83
N GLY A 185 10.13 -8.05 0.18
CA GLY A 185 8.97 -8.85 0.53
C GLY A 185 8.68 -9.97 -0.49
N LEU A 186 7.96 -9.66 -1.56
CA LEU A 186 7.55 -10.62 -2.59
C LEU A 186 8.35 -10.42 -3.89
N ARG A 187 8.72 -11.52 -4.55
CA ARG A 187 9.40 -11.48 -5.84
C ARG A 187 8.43 -11.02 -6.94
N GLY A 188 8.93 -10.26 -7.91
CA GLY A 188 8.15 -9.84 -9.09
C GLY A 188 7.17 -8.70 -8.83
N VAL A 189 7.20 -8.09 -7.65
CA VAL A 189 6.58 -6.77 -7.46
C VAL A 189 7.26 -5.79 -8.41
N GLY A 190 6.46 -5.16 -9.26
CA GLY A 190 6.94 -4.31 -10.34
C GLY A 190 7.01 -5.01 -11.71
N ASP A 191 6.80 -6.34 -11.79
CA ASP A 191 6.72 -7.05 -13.07
C ASP A 191 5.58 -6.45 -13.90
N ALA A 192 5.93 -5.96 -15.09
CA ALA A 192 5.01 -5.29 -16.01
C ALA A 192 4.24 -4.12 -15.37
N ALA A 193 4.86 -3.36 -14.46
CA ALA A 193 4.20 -2.26 -13.74
C ALA A 193 3.70 -1.11 -14.62
N ASN A 194 4.18 -1.01 -15.87
CA ASN A 194 3.70 -0.01 -16.82
C ASN A 194 2.44 -0.47 -17.58
N ASP A 195 2.09 -1.76 -17.50
CA ASP A 195 0.89 -2.32 -18.11
C ASP A 195 -0.29 -2.11 -17.13
N PRO A 196 -1.51 -1.78 -17.60
CA PRO A 196 -2.72 -1.80 -16.77
C PRO A 196 -2.92 -3.16 -16.07
N LEU A 197 -3.47 -3.18 -14.85
CA LEU A 197 -3.62 -4.45 -14.11
C LEU A 197 -4.40 -5.53 -14.87
N ALA A 198 -5.43 -5.15 -15.64
CA ALA A 198 -6.16 -6.09 -16.49
C ALA A 198 -5.23 -6.80 -17.51
N GLU A 199 -4.30 -6.07 -18.13
CA GLU A 199 -3.32 -6.62 -19.09
C GLU A 199 -2.25 -7.50 -18.43
N ARG A 200 -1.90 -7.19 -17.18
CA ARG A 200 -0.99 -8.01 -16.37
C ARG A 200 -1.61 -9.39 -16.07
N LEU A 201 -2.94 -9.46 -15.93
CA LEU A 201 -3.66 -10.68 -15.57
C LEU A 201 -4.39 -11.38 -16.74
N THR A 202 -4.28 -10.88 -17.97
CA THR A 202 -4.99 -11.42 -19.15
C THR A 202 -4.84 -12.93 -19.35
N SER A 203 -3.68 -13.51 -19.03
CA SER A 203 -3.44 -14.96 -19.17
C SER A 203 -4.34 -15.83 -18.28
N LEU A 204 -4.99 -15.25 -17.28
CA LEU A 204 -5.86 -15.95 -16.34
C LEU A 204 -7.35 -15.84 -16.70
N VAL A 205 -7.73 -14.96 -17.63
CA VAL A 205 -9.12 -14.74 -18.05
C VAL A 205 -9.75 -16.06 -18.52
N GLY A 206 -10.89 -16.43 -17.94
CA GLY A 206 -11.65 -17.62 -18.36
C GLY A 206 -10.98 -18.95 -18.00
N THR A 207 -9.93 -18.92 -17.17
CA THR A 207 -9.24 -20.13 -16.70
C THR A 207 -9.84 -20.69 -15.42
N GLY A 208 -10.67 -19.91 -14.72
CA GLY A 208 -11.23 -20.24 -13.40
C GLY A 208 -10.22 -20.15 -12.24
N VAL A 209 -8.99 -19.72 -12.51
CA VAL A 209 -7.95 -19.52 -11.49
C VAL A 209 -8.27 -18.27 -10.69
N ARG A 210 -8.30 -18.38 -9.37
CA ARG A 210 -8.47 -17.22 -8.48
C ARG A 210 -7.14 -16.57 -8.12
N VAL A 211 -7.14 -15.25 -7.96
CA VAL A 211 -5.98 -14.42 -7.66
C VAL A 211 -6.16 -13.71 -6.33
N ARG A 212 -5.18 -13.85 -5.44
CA ARG A 212 -4.97 -12.89 -4.35
C ARG A 212 -3.88 -11.91 -4.76
N ALA A 213 -4.18 -10.62 -4.71
CA ALA A 213 -3.22 -9.58 -5.08
C ALA A 213 -2.21 -9.36 -3.94
N GLY A 214 -0.93 -9.61 -4.19
CA GLY A 214 0.15 -9.29 -3.26
C GLY A 214 0.50 -7.80 -3.31
N ILE A 215 0.37 -7.13 -2.17
CA ILE A 215 0.68 -5.72 -1.96
C ILE A 215 1.80 -5.62 -0.93
N VAL A 216 2.98 -5.20 -1.36
CA VAL A 216 4.12 -5.02 -0.46
C VAL A 216 4.05 -3.67 0.24
N LEU A 217 4.03 -3.68 1.57
CA LEU A 217 4.04 -2.50 2.43
C LEU A 217 5.47 -2.10 2.84
N ALA A 218 6.38 -3.09 2.92
CA ALA A 218 7.75 -2.86 3.35
C ALA A 218 8.49 -1.92 2.38
N PRO A 219 9.13 -0.84 2.88
CA PRO A 219 9.84 0.10 2.05
C PRO A 219 11.09 -0.53 1.42
N ARG A 220 11.42 -0.07 0.22
CA ARG A 220 12.71 -0.30 -0.41
C ARG A 220 13.59 0.91 -0.17
N THR A 221 14.83 0.70 0.25
CA THR A 221 15.80 1.77 0.47
C THR A 221 17.12 1.51 -0.25
N GLU A 222 17.81 2.58 -0.62
CA GLU A 222 19.19 2.57 -1.11
C GLU A 222 20.00 3.67 -0.37
N PRO A 223 21.03 3.32 0.42
CA PRO A 223 21.46 1.96 0.74
C PRO A 223 20.39 1.15 1.50
N LYS A 224 20.49 -0.18 1.43
CA LYS A 224 19.62 -1.09 2.17
C LYS A 224 19.82 -0.90 3.67
N LEU A 225 18.74 -0.70 4.41
CA LEU A 225 18.73 -0.68 5.87
C LEU A 225 18.39 -2.09 6.42
N GLU A 226 18.92 -2.39 7.61
CA GLU A 226 18.74 -3.70 8.25
C GLU A 226 17.35 -3.88 8.85
N GLN A 227 16.77 -2.79 9.33
CA GLN A 227 15.46 -2.72 9.97
C GLN A 227 14.52 -1.87 9.14
N TRP A 228 13.23 -1.94 9.46
CA TRP A 228 12.25 -1.02 8.88
C TRP A 228 12.67 0.41 9.22
N PRO A 229 12.79 1.33 8.23
CA PRO A 229 13.25 2.68 8.49
C PRO A 229 12.26 3.44 9.39
N GLU A 230 12.81 4.31 10.25
CA GLU A 230 12.04 5.27 11.03
C GLU A 230 11.23 6.22 10.12
N GLY A 231 10.23 6.87 10.69
CA GLY A 231 9.39 7.86 10.03
C GLY A 231 10.19 9.07 9.56
N LEU A 232 9.54 9.89 8.72
CA LEU A 232 10.19 11.02 8.06
C LEU A 232 10.26 12.27 8.93
N ASP A 233 9.52 12.37 10.03
CA ASP A 233 9.41 13.58 10.84
C ASP A 233 10.79 14.15 11.22
N ARG A 234 11.67 13.31 11.79
CA ARG A 234 13.05 13.72 12.13
C ARG A 234 13.92 14.02 10.93
N LEU A 235 13.66 13.35 9.80
CA LEU A 235 14.44 13.51 8.58
C LEU A 235 14.08 14.83 7.89
N CYS A 236 12.81 15.21 7.94
CA CYS A 236 12.23 16.37 7.27
C CYS A 236 12.19 17.64 8.13
N ASP A 237 12.47 17.57 9.43
CA ASP A 237 12.52 18.72 10.33
C ASP A 237 13.62 19.72 9.93
N GLY A 238 13.23 20.90 9.45
CA GLY A 238 14.14 22.00 9.11
C GLY A 238 15.14 21.67 8.00
N ASP A 239 16.34 22.28 8.06
CA ASP A 239 17.35 22.14 7.00
C ASP A 239 18.23 20.89 7.14
N GLN A 240 17.70 19.77 7.64
CA GLN A 240 18.48 18.53 7.84
C GLN A 240 18.79 17.82 6.52
N VAL A 241 17.84 17.83 5.60
CA VAL A 241 17.96 17.14 4.31
C VAL A 241 17.46 18.01 3.17
N GLN A 242 18.09 17.85 2.01
CA GLN A 242 17.53 18.29 0.74
C GLN A 242 16.75 17.13 0.11
N ILE A 243 15.50 17.39 -0.25
CA ILE A 243 14.60 16.39 -0.82
C ILE A 243 14.54 16.56 -2.33
N SER A 244 14.56 15.45 -3.05
CA SER A 244 14.47 15.42 -4.51
C SER A 244 13.61 14.25 -4.99
N THR A 245 12.89 14.49 -6.09
CA THR A 245 12.23 13.44 -6.88
C THR A 245 13.15 12.83 -7.93
N ALA A 246 14.34 13.40 -8.14
CA ALA A 246 15.39 12.79 -8.95
C ALA A 246 16.04 11.65 -8.17
N SER A 247 15.46 10.45 -8.25
CA SER A 247 15.87 9.22 -7.56
C SER A 247 15.76 8.02 -8.51
N LYS A 248 16.52 6.95 -8.24
CA LYS A 248 16.30 5.63 -8.85
C LYS A 248 15.07 4.92 -8.26
N LEU A 249 14.66 5.35 -7.07
CA LEU A 249 13.45 4.95 -6.37
C LEU A 249 12.42 6.07 -6.53
N ASP A 250 11.70 6.43 -5.47
CA ASP A 250 10.64 7.42 -5.51
C ASP A 250 11.07 8.79 -4.93
N ARG A 251 11.81 8.78 -3.82
CA ARG A 251 12.35 10.00 -3.21
C ARG A 251 13.81 9.82 -2.82
N ALA A 252 14.56 10.90 -2.93
CA ALA A 252 15.92 11.00 -2.44
C ALA A 252 16.06 12.11 -1.40
N PHE A 253 16.84 11.82 -0.38
CA PHE A 253 17.17 12.67 0.75
C PHE A 253 18.69 12.81 0.79
N VAL A 254 19.18 14.04 0.66
CA VAL A 254 20.61 14.36 0.74
C VAL A 254 20.86 15.10 2.04
N PHE A 255 21.56 14.46 2.97
CA PHE A 255 21.82 15.00 4.29
C PHE A 255 22.68 16.26 4.21
N GLN A 256 22.20 17.37 4.76
CA GLN A 256 22.94 18.63 4.83
C GLN A 256 23.79 18.72 6.10
N LYS A 257 23.40 17.98 7.15
CA LYS A 257 24.08 17.93 8.43
C LYS A 257 24.27 16.47 8.86
N PRO A 258 25.34 16.16 9.62
CA PRO A 258 25.50 14.83 10.19
C PRO A 258 24.38 14.52 11.20
N MET A 259 23.78 13.34 11.12
CA MET A 259 22.75 12.90 12.06
C MET A 259 22.68 11.38 12.19
N VAL A 260 21.98 10.89 13.22
CA VAL A 260 21.62 9.48 13.36
C VAL A 260 20.16 9.33 12.98
N TRP A 261 19.86 8.41 12.07
CA TRP A 261 18.49 8.10 11.65
C TRP A 261 18.41 6.64 11.22
N SER A 262 17.35 5.94 11.66
CA SER A 262 17.16 4.50 11.43
C SER A 262 18.36 3.64 11.84
N GLY A 263 18.91 3.91 13.03
CA GLY A 263 20.06 3.19 13.58
C GLY A 263 21.39 3.39 12.84
N ARG A 264 21.45 4.29 11.86
CA ARG A 264 22.64 4.57 11.05
C ARG A 264 23.13 6.00 11.25
N GLN A 265 24.44 6.16 11.31
CA GLN A 265 25.09 7.47 11.25
C GLN A 265 25.18 7.93 9.78
N TRP A 266 24.70 9.13 9.50
CA TRP A 266 24.75 9.80 8.21
C TRP A 266 25.65 11.03 8.31
N SER A 267 26.49 11.22 7.29
CA SER A 267 27.35 12.38 7.12
C SER A 267 26.69 13.41 6.21
N ALA A 268 27.11 14.67 6.31
CA ALA A 268 26.71 15.67 5.33
C ALA A 268 27.17 15.25 3.92
N GLY A 269 26.27 15.37 2.94
CA GLY A 269 26.46 14.91 1.57
C GLY A 269 26.04 13.45 1.34
N ASP A 270 25.79 12.66 2.39
CA ASP A 270 25.28 11.30 2.22
C ASP A 270 23.89 11.35 1.57
N ARG A 271 23.56 10.26 0.87
CA ARG A 271 22.33 10.13 0.11
C ARG A 271 21.57 8.88 0.51
N PHE A 272 20.29 9.07 0.79
CA PHE A 272 19.31 8.02 1.06
C PHE A 272 18.20 8.11 0.03
N GLU A 273 17.88 7.00 -0.62
CA GLU A 273 16.75 6.90 -1.55
C GLU A 273 15.75 5.89 -1.01
N ALA A 274 14.46 6.16 -1.19
CA ALA A 274 13.42 5.24 -0.76
C ALA A 274 12.21 5.21 -1.69
N GLN A 275 11.52 4.07 -1.68
CA GLN A 275 10.19 3.85 -2.22
C GLN A 275 9.37 3.13 -1.14
N TRP A 276 8.17 3.61 -0.87
CA TRP A 276 7.30 3.07 0.18
C TRP A 276 5.84 3.05 -0.26
N MET A 277 5.02 2.34 0.51
CA MET A 277 3.56 2.35 0.42
C MET A 277 3.01 3.19 1.57
N ASP A 278 2.16 4.17 1.28
CA ASP A 278 1.36 4.90 2.26
C ASP A 278 -0.13 4.55 2.06
N ALA A 279 -1.03 5.14 2.87
CA ALA A 279 -2.45 4.84 2.81
C ALA A 279 -3.09 5.21 1.45
N VAL A 280 -2.64 6.29 0.81
CA VAL A 280 -3.17 6.74 -0.49
C VAL A 280 -2.75 5.79 -1.61
N ARG A 281 -1.49 5.34 -1.63
CA ARG A 281 -1.04 4.32 -2.59
C ARG A 281 -1.71 2.97 -2.36
N LEU A 282 -2.01 2.63 -1.10
CA LEU A 282 -2.74 1.43 -0.74
C LEU A 282 -4.19 1.51 -1.24
N ASP A 283 -4.85 2.65 -1.06
CA ASP A 283 -6.19 2.95 -1.58
C ASP A 283 -6.24 2.87 -3.10
N SER A 284 -5.26 3.48 -3.78
CA SER A 284 -5.12 3.36 -5.23
C SER A 284 -4.97 1.91 -5.71
N ALA A 285 -4.17 1.10 -5.00
CA ALA A 285 -4.01 -0.32 -5.32
C ALA A 285 -5.32 -1.10 -5.14
N PHE A 286 -6.07 -0.82 -4.08
CA PHE A 286 -7.39 -1.42 -3.89
C PHE A 286 -8.39 -0.98 -4.95
N GLY A 287 -8.43 0.30 -5.31
CA GLY A 287 -9.25 0.81 -6.40
C GLY A 287 -8.94 0.13 -7.74
N GLU A 288 -7.67 -0.10 -8.06
CA GLU A 288 -7.28 -0.82 -9.27
C GLU A 288 -7.70 -2.30 -9.22
N ILE A 289 -7.51 -2.99 -8.09
CA ILE A 289 -7.96 -4.38 -7.89
C ILE A 289 -9.49 -4.48 -8.00
N ASP A 290 -10.21 -3.51 -7.45
CA ASP A 290 -11.67 -3.48 -7.44
C ASP A 290 -12.27 -3.17 -8.80
N SER A 291 -11.55 -2.39 -9.63
CA SER A 291 -11.95 -2.06 -11.00
C SER A 291 -11.92 -3.27 -11.93
N ILE A 292 -11.29 -4.37 -11.52
CA ILE A 292 -11.18 -5.58 -12.32
C ILE A 292 -12.48 -6.38 -12.30
N LEU A 293 -13.09 -6.50 -13.48
CA LEU A 293 -14.28 -7.32 -13.76
C LEU A 293 -13.95 -8.82 -13.94
N LEU A 294 -12.87 -9.28 -13.33
CA LEU A 294 -12.50 -10.70 -13.31
C LEU A 294 -13.21 -11.36 -12.11
N PRO A 295 -14.10 -12.36 -12.30
CA PRO A 295 -14.60 -13.19 -11.19
C PRO A 295 -13.48 -13.92 -10.42
N GLU A 296 -12.24 -13.83 -10.90
CA GLU A 296 -11.05 -14.43 -10.36
C GLU A 296 -10.46 -13.72 -9.12
N VAL A 297 -10.77 -12.45 -8.81
CA VAL A 297 -10.16 -11.79 -7.62
C VAL A 297 -10.71 -12.36 -6.32
N ALA A 298 -9.88 -13.13 -5.61
CA ALA A 298 -10.20 -13.79 -4.34
C ALA A 298 -9.82 -12.98 -3.10
N GLY A 299 -9.13 -11.84 -3.25
CA GLY A 299 -8.69 -11.01 -2.14
C GLY A 299 -7.28 -10.46 -2.35
N TRP A 300 -6.60 -10.18 -1.24
CA TRP A 300 -5.27 -9.56 -1.25
C TRP A 300 -4.42 -9.99 -0.06
N ASP A 301 -3.11 -9.90 -0.26
CA ASP A 301 -2.07 -10.19 0.71
C ASP A 301 -1.27 -8.92 0.99
N LEU A 302 -1.38 -8.39 2.21
CA LEU A 302 -0.58 -7.27 2.70
C LEU A 302 0.74 -7.79 3.26
N VAL A 303 1.87 -7.44 2.61
CA VAL A 303 3.19 -8.02 2.89
C VAL A 303 4.23 -6.95 3.24
N THR A 304 4.68 -6.81 4.48
CA THR A 304 4.28 -7.48 5.72
C THR A 304 3.61 -6.46 6.63
N LEU A 305 2.95 -6.91 7.70
CA LEU A 305 2.43 -6.07 8.76
C LEU A 305 3.51 -5.06 9.21
N PRO A 306 3.26 -3.75 9.10
CA PRO A 306 4.24 -2.74 9.47
C PRO A 306 4.48 -2.70 10.99
N PRO A 307 5.59 -2.05 11.42
CA PRO A 307 5.83 -1.72 12.82
C PRO A 307 4.72 -0.83 13.39
N GLU A 308 4.63 -0.77 14.72
CA GLU A 308 3.51 -0.11 15.41
C GLU A 308 3.35 1.37 15.02
N ASP A 309 4.39 2.17 15.26
CA ASP A 309 4.37 3.61 15.01
C ASP A 309 5.70 4.09 14.41
N GLY A 310 5.65 5.27 13.76
CA GLY A 310 6.84 6.02 13.38
C GLY A 310 7.72 5.28 12.37
N ALA A 311 7.09 4.59 11.44
CA ALA A 311 7.74 3.82 10.38
C ALA A 311 7.66 4.58 9.05
N LEU A 312 8.66 4.42 8.18
CA LEU A 312 8.59 4.94 6.82
C LEU A 312 7.46 4.25 6.03
N GLY A 313 6.57 5.05 5.45
CA GLY A 313 5.37 4.60 4.75
C GLY A 313 4.16 4.52 5.66
N ILE A 314 3.31 3.53 5.45
CA ILE A 314 2.18 3.22 6.32
C ILE A 314 2.67 2.45 7.55
N ASP A 315 2.44 3.00 8.74
CA ASP A 315 2.64 2.28 10.00
C ASP A 315 1.41 1.42 10.36
N ARG A 316 1.49 0.65 11.45
CA ARG A 316 0.41 -0.27 11.83
C ARG A 316 -0.84 0.46 12.28
N HIS A 317 -0.68 1.57 12.99
CA HIS A 317 -1.82 2.35 13.43
C HIS A 317 -2.60 2.92 12.23
N ALA A 318 -1.90 3.55 11.28
CA ALA A 318 -2.50 4.05 10.04
C ALA A 318 -3.10 2.92 9.20
N LEU A 319 -2.43 1.75 9.11
CA LEU A 319 -2.98 0.59 8.41
C LEU A 319 -4.30 0.12 9.03
N PHE A 320 -4.39 0.00 10.36
CA PHE A 320 -5.63 -0.40 11.02
C PHE A 320 -6.73 0.63 10.84
N ALA A 321 -6.42 1.91 11.02
CA ALA A 321 -7.38 2.98 10.76
C ALA A 321 -7.92 2.91 9.34
N TYR A 322 -7.04 2.72 8.34
CA TYR A 322 -7.41 2.57 6.94
C TYR A 322 -8.33 1.36 6.70
N LEU A 323 -7.95 0.18 7.20
CA LEU A 323 -8.75 -1.05 7.05
C LEU A 323 -10.09 -0.98 7.80
N GLU A 324 -10.17 -0.21 8.88
CA GLU A 324 -11.41 0.08 9.60
C GLU A 324 -12.26 1.17 8.89
N GLY A 325 -11.82 1.68 7.73
CA GLY A 325 -12.56 2.59 6.87
C GLY A 325 -12.26 4.07 7.05
N GLN A 326 -11.19 4.44 7.78
CA GLN A 326 -10.73 5.82 7.80
C GLN A 326 -10.01 6.12 6.48
N GLY A 327 -10.59 7.01 5.68
CA GLY A 327 -10.10 7.32 4.33
C GLY A 327 -8.64 7.78 4.33
N PRO A 328 -7.90 7.66 3.22
CA PRO A 328 -6.44 7.64 3.24
C PRO A 328 -5.74 8.99 3.44
N ALA A 329 -6.48 10.10 3.64
CA ALA A 329 -5.95 11.45 3.57
C ALA A 329 -5.82 12.15 4.94
N PRO A 330 -4.89 13.11 5.09
CA PRO A 330 -4.82 14.01 6.24
C PRO A 330 -6.14 14.78 6.45
N MET A 331 -6.54 14.95 7.71
CA MET A 331 -7.74 15.71 8.07
C MET A 331 -7.36 16.94 8.90
N LEU A 332 -7.28 18.11 8.27
CA LEU A 332 -6.79 19.32 8.93
C LEU A 332 -7.89 20.12 9.64
N ASP A 333 -7.71 20.34 10.94
CA ASP A 333 -8.48 21.30 11.75
C ASP A 333 -7.65 22.57 11.96
N VAL A 334 -8.13 23.69 11.41
CA VAL A 334 -7.44 24.98 11.43
C VAL A 334 -8.15 25.95 12.35
N LYS A 335 -7.44 26.41 13.38
CA LYS A 335 -7.95 27.33 14.40
C LYS A 335 -7.25 28.67 14.35
N LEU A 336 -8.04 29.73 14.31
CA LEU A 336 -7.58 31.11 14.29
C LEU A 336 -7.67 31.72 15.69
N ARG A 337 -6.57 32.33 16.17
CA ARG A 337 -6.54 33.10 17.41
C ARG A 337 -6.09 34.53 17.12
N ARG A 338 -6.97 35.50 17.39
CA ARG A 338 -6.71 36.93 17.20
C ARG A 338 -6.64 37.65 18.54
N GLN A 339 -5.62 38.49 18.70
CA GLN A 339 -5.48 39.40 19.85
C GLN A 339 -5.10 40.80 19.34
N GLY A 340 -6.07 41.68 19.26
CA GLY A 340 -5.88 43.01 18.68
C GLY A 340 -5.44 42.92 17.22
N ARG A 341 -4.23 43.41 16.92
CA ARG A 341 -3.61 43.37 15.59
C ARG A 341 -2.76 42.12 15.34
N SER A 342 -2.67 41.22 16.32
CA SER A 342 -1.88 40.01 16.23
C SER A 342 -2.78 38.83 15.92
N LEU A 343 -2.31 37.95 15.05
CA LEU A 343 -2.98 36.74 14.61
C LEU A 343 -2.01 35.56 14.71
N ARG A 344 -2.49 34.42 15.22
CA ARG A 344 -1.82 33.13 15.11
C ARG A 344 -2.81 32.08 14.64
N LEU A 345 -2.32 31.10 13.89
CA LEU A 345 -3.09 29.95 13.47
C LEU A 345 -2.44 28.70 14.04
N SER A 346 -3.30 27.75 14.42
CA SER A 346 -2.89 26.39 14.76
C SER A 346 -3.60 25.43 13.81
N VAL A 347 -2.85 24.51 13.22
CA VAL A 347 -3.33 23.46 12.33
C VAL A 347 -3.06 22.15 13.04
N VAL A 348 -4.07 21.28 13.12
CA VAL A 348 -3.92 19.93 13.65
C VAL A 348 -4.36 18.94 12.58
N ASN A 349 -3.48 18.03 12.20
CA ASN A 349 -3.91 16.85 11.46
C ASN A 349 -4.60 15.91 12.45
N GLN A 350 -5.90 15.65 12.28
CA GLN A 350 -6.67 14.80 13.19
C GLN A 350 -6.65 13.32 12.79
N SER A 351 -6.17 13.00 11.58
CA SER A 351 -6.10 11.62 11.08
C SER A 351 -4.71 11.02 11.29
N PRO A 352 -4.58 9.68 11.25
CA PRO A 352 -3.29 9.01 11.30
C PRO A 352 -2.56 9.03 9.94
N PHE A 353 -3.09 9.73 8.94
CA PHE A 353 -2.55 9.73 7.58
C PHE A 353 -1.67 10.95 7.35
N VAL A 354 -0.57 10.74 6.64
CA VAL A 354 0.44 11.75 6.34
C VAL A 354 0.25 12.34 4.94
N SER A 355 0.71 13.57 4.74
CA SER A 355 0.81 14.13 3.39
C SER A 355 1.96 13.49 2.60
N VAL A 356 2.01 13.77 1.29
CA VAL A 356 3.23 13.51 0.52
C VAL A 356 4.36 14.42 1.02
N VAL A 357 5.58 13.91 0.90
CA VAL A 357 6.80 14.71 1.05
C VAL A 357 6.92 15.66 -0.13
N SER A 358 6.75 16.96 0.11
CA SER A 358 6.79 18.00 -0.90
C SER A 358 7.24 19.35 -0.33
N GLY A 359 8.25 19.97 -0.94
CA GLY A 359 8.69 21.32 -0.57
C GLY A 359 7.75 22.45 -0.99
N HIS A 360 6.66 22.14 -1.71
CA HIS A 360 5.73 23.14 -2.27
C HIS A 360 4.25 22.77 -2.15
N GLY A 361 3.92 21.50 -1.92
CA GLY A 361 2.56 20.97 -1.98
C GLY A 361 1.74 21.17 -0.71
N ASN A 362 2.43 21.31 0.43
CA ASN A 362 1.79 21.41 1.74
C ASN A 362 2.00 22.82 2.31
N TRP A 363 0.90 23.57 2.46
CA TRP A 363 0.98 24.95 2.90
C TRP A 363 -0.30 25.46 3.57
N LEU A 364 -0.11 26.46 4.44
CA LEU A 364 -1.13 27.30 5.02
C LEU A 364 -0.89 28.75 4.60
N GLU A 365 -1.87 29.38 3.99
CA GLU A 365 -1.80 30.75 3.50
C GLU A 365 -2.77 31.65 4.25
N VAL A 366 -2.29 32.83 4.61
CA VAL A 366 -3.08 33.90 5.22
C VAL A 366 -3.01 35.11 4.31
N SER A 367 -4.15 35.65 3.92
CA SER A 367 -4.24 36.79 3.01
C SER A 367 -5.24 37.84 3.48
N LEU A 368 -5.01 39.08 3.05
CA LEU A 368 -5.88 40.22 3.29
C LEU A 368 -6.49 40.71 1.97
N GLU A 369 -7.77 41.09 2.04
CA GLU A 369 -8.43 41.83 0.94
C GLU A 369 -7.77 43.19 0.69
N SER A 370 -7.30 43.85 1.75
CA SER A 370 -6.65 45.15 1.67
C SER A 370 -5.63 45.37 2.79
N GLY A 371 -4.63 46.21 2.50
CA GLY A 371 -3.53 46.52 3.39
C GLY A 371 -2.38 45.52 3.30
N TYR A 372 -1.50 45.56 4.31
CA TYR A 372 -0.27 44.79 4.35
C TYR A 372 -0.20 43.98 5.63
N LEU A 373 0.30 42.75 5.54
CA LEU A 373 0.60 41.91 6.69
C LEU A 373 2.09 41.65 6.82
N VAL A 374 2.53 41.26 8.02
CA VAL A 374 3.90 40.81 8.29
C VAL A 374 3.84 39.58 9.18
N ALA A 375 4.58 38.52 8.85
CA ALA A 375 4.83 37.41 9.76
C ALA A 375 6.24 37.55 10.36
N ASP A 376 6.39 37.30 11.65
CA ASP A 376 7.68 37.43 12.35
C ASP A 376 8.58 36.19 12.22
N SER A 377 7.98 35.01 12.10
CA SER A 377 8.66 33.72 11.99
C SER A 377 7.73 32.68 11.34
N PRO A 378 8.27 31.52 10.89
CA PRO A 378 7.43 30.42 10.46
C PRO A 378 6.67 29.74 11.60
N GLY A 379 7.04 29.99 12.86
CA GLY A 379 6.52 29.27 14.00
C GLY A 379 7.11 27.86 14.04
N THR A 380 6.26 26.84 14.01
CA THR A 380 6.68 25.43 13.92
C THR A 380 6.66 24.90 12.48
N PHE A 381 6.27 25.72 11.50
CA PHE A 381 6.38 25.32 10.11
C PHE A 381 7.83 25.35 9.64
N ASP A 382 8.16 24.57 8.60
CA ASP A 382 9.50 24.57 8.03
C ASP A 382 9.90 25.96 7.48
N ARG A 383 9.01 26.64 6.75
CA ARG A 383 9.35 27.91 6.07
C ARG A 383 8.17 28.87 5.97
N ILE A 384 8.51 30.14 5.72
CA ILE A 384 7.55 31.18 5.32
C ILE A 384 7.95 31.86 4.02
N GLU A 385 6.94 32.21 3.24
CA GLU A 385 7.04 32.96 2.01
C GLU A 385 6.09 34.17 2.06
N LEU A 386 6.63 35.37 1.88
CA LEU A 386 5.84 36.59 1.76
C LEU A 386 5.49 36.83 0.29
N GLY A 387 4.27 37.28 0.04
CA GLY A 387 3.82 37.49 -1.33
C GLY A 387 2.55 38.29 -1.45
N LYS A 388 1.99 38.24 -2.65
CA LYS A 388 0.73 38.88 -3.00
C LYS A 388 -0.29 37.86 -3.46
N ARG A 389 -1.52 38.05 -3.00
CA ARG A 389 -2.71 37.37 -3.51
C ARG A 389 -3.57 38.36 -4.28
N VAL A 390 -3.84 38.03 -5.55
CA VAL A 390 -4.74 38.77 -6.44
C VAL A 390 -5.74 37.78 -7.02
N GLY A 391 -6.98 37.82 -6.54
CA GLY A 391 -7.94 36.73 -6.79
C GLY A 391 -7.42 35.41 -6.23
N ASP A 392 -7.38 34.36 -7.06
CA ASP A 392 -6.84 33.05 -6.67
C ASP A 392 -5.35 32.87 -6.99
N GLN A 393 -4.70 33.88 -7.58
CA GLN A 393 -3.28 33.79 -7.92
C GLN A 393 -2.41 34.20 -6.73
N TRP A 394 -1.42 33.35 -6.43
CA TRP A 394 -0.30 33.67 -5.55
C TRP A 394 0.89 34.14 -6.37
N LYS A 395 1.57 35.19 -5.89
CA LYS A 395 2.85 35.66 -6.44
C LYS A 395 3.84 35.91 -5.31
N SER A 396 4.96 35.21 -5.34
CA SER A 396 6.08 35.42 -4.42
C SER A 396 6.64 36.84 -4.55
N GLY A 397 7.03 37.47 -3.44
CA GLY A 397 7.80 38.71 -3.48
C GLY A 397 7.78 39.52 -2.19
N ILE A 398 8.95 40.11 -1.88
CA ILE A 398 9.24 40.92 -0.68
C ILE A 398 9.12 42.45 -0.91
N GLY A 399 8.50 42.86 -2.02
CA GLY A 399 8.35 44.28 -2.39
C GLY A 399 7.18 44.98 -1.70
N SER A 400 6.91 46.23 -2.10
CA SER A 400 5.70 46.94 -1.64
C SER A 400 4.44 46.18 -2.07
N GLY A 401 3.53 45.93 -1.13
CA GLY A 401 2.20 45.34 -1.42
C GLY A 401 1.99 43.93 -0.90
N VAL A 402 2.84 43.40 -0.02
CA VAL A 402 2.63 42.08 0.62
C VAL A 402 1.30 42.10 1.36
N ASN A 403 0.31 41.41 0.82
CA ASN A 403 -1.00 41.22 1.45
C ASN A 403 -1.23 39.76 1.85
N ALA A 404 -0.24 38.88 1.66
CA ALA A 404 -0.37 37.47 1.97
C ALA A 404 0.95 36.86 2.45
N VAL A 405 0.85 35.85 3.31
CA VAL A 405 1.96 35.03 3.79
C VAL A 405 1.58 33.57 3.63
N ARG A 406 2.52 32.74 3.20
CA ARG A 406 2.39 31.29 3.11
C ARG A 406 3.39 30.64 4.06
N PHE A 407 2.89 29.80 4.95
CA PHE A 407 3.65 28.88 5.77
C PHE A 407 3.67 27.54 5.04
N THR A 408 4.84 26.95 4.86
CA THR A 408 5.00 25.70 4.09
C THR A 408 5.58 24.63 4.97
N GLU A 409 5.11 23.41 4.76
CA GLU A 409 5.58 22.20 5.43
C GLU A 409 6.10 21.21 4.39
N ILE A 410 7.15 20.48 4.70
CA ILE A 410 7.65 19.40 3.85
C ILE A 410 6.69 18.21 3.91
N VAL A 411 6.24 17.86 5.11
CA VAL A 411 5.31 16.75 5.35
C VAL A 411 4.41 17.13 6.52
N VAL A 412 3.10 16.97 6.36
CA VAL A 412 2.16 17.06 7.49
C VAL A 412 2.05 15.67 8.08
N GLY A 413 2.64 15.48 9.26
CA GLY A 413 2.69 14.23 9.99
C GLY A 413 1.33 13.80 10.55
N ALA A 414 1.23 12.52 10.92
CA ALA A 414 0.06 11.96 11.57
C ALA A 414 -0.13 12.64 12.93
N GLN A 415 -1.34 13.11 13.22
CA GLN A 415 -1.65 13.75 14.51
C GLN A 415 -0.80 15.01 14.82
N GLU A 416 -0.09 15.55 13.84
CA GLU A 416 0.82 16.67 14.03
C GLU A 416 0.05 17.96 14.33
N THR A 417 0.65 18.80 15.19
CA THR A 417 0.17 20.15 15.46
C THR A 417 1.19 21.18 15.00
N LEU A 418 0.80 21.98 14.01
CA LEU A 418 1.58 23.10 13.49
C LEU A 418 1.01 24.43 14.01
N THR A 419 1.88 25.39 14.32
CA THR A 419 1.47 26.73 14.76
C THR A 419 2.32 27.78 14.07
N THR A 420 1.65 28.80 13.52
CA THR A 420 2.35 29.91 12.84
C THR A 420 3.09 30.80 13.83
N GLY A 421 4.07 31.55 13.33
CA GLY A 421 4.53 32.78 13.97
C GLY A 421 3.40 33.80 14.14
N VAL A 422 3.70 34.93 14.80
CA VAL A 422 2.75 36.04 14.93
C VAL A 422 2.63 36.76 13.60
N ILE A 423 1.41 36.79 13.06
CA ILE A 423 1.04 37.59 11.91
C ILE A 423 0.49 38.93 12.41
N ARG A 424 1.14 40.02 12.03
CA ARG A 424 0.74 41.38 12.36
C ARG A 424 -0.13 41.95 11.25
N LEU A 425 -1.32 42.39 11.65
CA LEU A 425 -2.34 42.95 10.79
C LEU A 425 -2.30 44.49 10.79
N PRO A 426 -2.79 45.15 9.73
CA PRO A 426 -2.82 46.60 9.68
C PRO A 426 -3.84 47.16 10.70
N SER A 427 -4.93 46.45 10.96
CA SER A 427 -5.91 46.79 12.00
C SER A 427 -6.48 45.55 12.67
N SER A 428 -7.09 45.71 13.86
CA SER A 428 -7.79 44.61 14.54
C SER A 428 -9.04 44.14 13.79
N ARG A 429 -9.60 44.98 12.91
CA ARG A 429 -10.79 44.70 12.09
C ARG A 429 -10.47 44.20 10.68
N SER A 430 -9.20 43.96 10.37
CA SER A 430 -8.79 43.46 9.06
C SER A 430 -9.42 42.10 8.81
N ARG A 431 -10.13 41.96 7.69
CA ARG A 431 -10.67 40.69 7.20
C ARG A 431 -9.53 39.82 6.70
N VAL A 432 -9.48 38.59 7.19
CA VAL A 432 -8.44 37.63 6.88
C VAL A 432 -9.08 36.44 6.20
N ARG A 433 -8.49 36.02 5.08
CA ARG A 433 -8.81 34.74 4.44
C ARG A 433 -7.66 33.78 4.69
N VAL A 434 -7.99 32.60 5.19
CA VAL A 434 -7.08 31.50 5.46
C VAL A 434 -7.37 30.41 4.45
N ARG A 435 -6.34 29.90 3.79
CA ARG A 435 -6.43 28.77 2.85
C ARG A 435 -5.36 27.76 3.21
N TRP A 436 -5.63 26.49 2.98
CA TRP A 436 -4.63 25.45 3.14
C TRP A 436 -4.72 24.45 2.00
N SER A 437 -3.61 23.77 1.76
CA SER A 437 -3.47 22.75 0.74
C SER A 437 -2.50 21.70 1.25
N VAL A 438 -2.83 20.44 1.02
CA VAL A 438 -2.00 19.28 1.30
C VAL A 438 -2.01 18.41 0.05
N THR A 439 -0.84 18.00 -0.41
CA THR A 439 -0.73 17.09 -1.57
C THR A 439 -0.62 15.64 -1.08
N LEU A 440 -1.31 14.74 -1.76
CA LEU A 440 -1.29 13.30 -1.52
C LEU A 440 -0.25 12.62 -2.42
N SER A 441 0.08 11.36 -2.14
CA SER A 441 1.15 10.64 -2.82
C SER A 441 0.87 10.28 -4.28
N ASP A 442 -0.41 10.29 -4.67
CA ASP A 442 -0.92 10.13 -6.04
C ASP A 442 -0.98 11.48 -6.80
N GLY A 443 -0.71 12.59 -6.12
CA GLY A 443 -0.77 13.95 -6.66
C GLY A 443 -2.11 14.66 -6.46
N GLU A 444 -3.11 14.01 -5.88
CA GLU A 444 -4.35 14.68 -5.49
C GLU A 444 -4.10 15.75 -4.42
N VAL A 445 -4.99 16.74 -4.33
CA VAL A 445 -4.86 17.86 -3.41
C VAL A 445 -6.08 17.94 -2.52
N VAL A 446 -5.85 17.86 -1.21
CA VAL A 446 -6.85 18.16 -0.18
C VAL A 446 -6.67 19.61 0.24
N SER A 447 -7.73 20.42 0.16
CA SER A 447 -7.66 21.84 0.48
C SER A 447 -8.91 22.32 1.20
N GLY A 448 -8.79 23.48 1.84
CA GLY A 448 -9.92 24.13 2.52
C GLY A 448 -9.66 25.62 2.73
N GLU A 449 -10.71 26.33 3.13
CA GLU A 449 -10.63 27.77 3.40
C GLU A 449 -11.51 28.18 4.58
N LEU A 450 -11.09 29.25 5.27
CA LEU A 450 -11.79 29.86 6.38
C LEU A 450 -11.70 31.38 6.28
N GLU A 451 -12.74 32.09 6.71
CA GLU A 451 -12.75 33.55 6.83
C GLU A 451 -12.77 33.95 8.32
N GLY A 452 -12.04 35.02 8.70
CA GLY A 452 -11.99 35.51 10.08
C GLY A 452 -11.33 36.86 10.29
#